data_AF-A0A0K0DAX1-F1
#
_entry.id   AF-A0A0K0DAX1-F1
#
_cell.length_a   1.000
_cell.length_b   1.000
_cell.length_c   1.000
_cell.angle_alpha   90.00
_cell.angle_beta   90.00
_cell.angle_gamma   90.00
#
_symmetry.space_group_name_H-M   'P 1'
#
loop_
_entity.id
_entity.type
_entity.pdbx_description
1 polymer ?
#
loop_
_entity_poly.entity_id
_entity_poly.type
_entity_poly.pdbx_seq_one_letter_code
_entity_poly.pdbx_strand_id
1 'polypeptide(L)'
;MSNTLPFRLGALTKAINRLKSSLNKHDQEVNIPVDIPSNEAQRTEYLAARKDAVKQATSAITKDRDSLETALDNYTKAANNFDLQTSIPDELKEGTQLNVNKTLEHIDKAEDYLSKLLEMRNELDSI
;
A
#
# COMPACT_ATOMS: atom_id res chain seq x y z
N MET A 1 26.20 9.17 -0.11
CA MET A 1 25.14 8.28 0.41
C MET A 1 25.39 6.88 -0.12
N SER A 2 25.39 5.86 0.74
CA SER A 2 25.68 4.47 0.33
C SER A 2 24.58 3.94 -0.59
N ASN A 3 24.91 3.67 -1.84
CA ASN A 3 23.98 3.24 -2.90
C ASN A 3 23.91 1.70 -3.03
N THR A 4 24.20 1.00 -1.94
CA THR A 4 24.39 -0.45 -1.93
C THR A 4 23.07 -1.20 -1.85
N LEU A 5 23.06 -2.44 -2.34
CA LEU A 5 21.89 -3.32 -2.31
C LEU A 5 21.28 -3.48 -0.89
N PRO A 6 22.05 -3.66 0.19
CA PRO A 6 21.51 -3.75 1.55
C PRO A 6 20.80 -2.47 2.01
N PHE A 7 21.31 -1.29 1.62
CA PHE A 7 20.65 -0.02 1.94
C PHE A 7 19.27 0.08 1.29
N ARG A 8 19.17 -0.33 0.02
CA ARG A 8 17.90 -0.32 -0.73
C ARG A 8 16.93 -1.37 -0.21
N LEU A 9 17.41 -2.54 0.20
CA LEU A 9 16.59 -3.53 0.90
C LEU A 9 16.02 -2.98 2.21
N GLY A 10 16.82 -2.23 2.97
CA GLY A 10 16.35 -1.53 4.18
C GLY A 10 15.28 -0.48 3.88
N ALA A 11 15.41 0.27 2.78
CA ALA A 11 14.38 1.21 2.34
C ALA A 11 13.09 0.51 1.91
N LEU A 12 13.20 -0.59 1.15
CA LEU A 12 12.09 -1.44 0.74
C LEU A 12 11.33 -1.98 1.96
N THR A 13 12.05 -2.54 2.93
CA THR A 13 11.49 -3.07 4.17
C THR A 13 10.72 -1.99 4.95
N LYS A 14 11.26 -0.77 5.02
CA LYS A 14 10.58 0.36 5.67
C LYS A 14 9.30 0.74 4.92
N ALA A 15 9.31 0.76 3.60
CA ALA A 15 8.14 1.06 2.79
C ALA A 15 7.05 -0.01 2.97
N ILE A 16 7.42 -1.30 2.99
CA ILE A 16 6.50 -2.41 3.28
C ILE A 16 5.82 -2.21 4.64
N ASN A 17 6.59 -1.91 5.67
CA ASN A 17 6.05 -1.75 7.02
C ASN A 17 5.11 -0.54 7.14
N ARG A 18 5.41 0.55 6.42
CA ARG A 18 4.52 1.72 6.35
C ARG A 18 3.18 1.36 5.70
N LEU A 19 3.22 0.73 4.53
CA LEU A 19 2.01 0.29 3.83
C LEU A 19 1.19 -0.67 4.70
N LYS A 20 1.81 -1.67 5.32
CA LYS A 20 1.15 -2.57 6.28
C LYS A 20 0.45 -1.82 7.41
N SER A 21 1.13 -0.84 8.02
CA SER A 21 0.54 -0.04 9.08
C SER A 21 -0.64 0.78 8.59
N SER A 22 -0.56 1.32 7.36
CA SER A 22 -1.63 2.08 6.72
C SER A 22 -2.86 1.21 6.44
N LEU A 23 -2.66 0.03 5.85
CA LEU A 23 -3.71 -0.95 5.60
C LEU A 23 -4.40 -1.39 6.90
N ASN A 24 -3.62 -1.69 7.95
CA ASN A 24 -4.18 -2.09 9.24
C ASN A 24 -4.96 -0.95 9.91
N LYS A 25 -4.48 0.29 9.79
CA LYS A 25 -5.15 1.46 10.34
C LYS A 25 -6.51 1.69 9.66
N HIS A 26 -6.58 1.45 8.36
CA HIS A 26 -7.74 1.75 7.54
C HIS A 26 -8.61 0.53 7.21
N ASP A 27 -8.39 -0.59 7.91
CA ASP A 27 -9.11 -1.83 7.67
C ASP A 27 -10.62 -1.70 7.94
N GLN A 28 -10.99 -0.88 8.94
CA GLN A 28 -12.38 -0.62 9.30
C GLN A 28 -13.13 0.20 8.25
N GLU A 29 -12.44 1.11 7.58
CA GLU A 29 -12.97 1.90 6.47
C GLU A 29 -13.24 1.02 5.25
N VAL A 30 -12.51 -0.08 5.08
CA VAL A 30 -12.71 -1.01 3.97
C VAL A 30 -13.77 -2.07 4.26
N ASN A 31 -13.78 -2.63 5.48
CA ASN A 31 -14.54 -3.83 5.78
C ASN A 31 -15.87 -3.60 6.51
N ILE A 32 -16.13 -2.39 7.03
CA ILE A 32 -17.39 -2.10 7.72
C ILE A 32 -18.44 -1.60 6.71
N PRO A 33 -19.63 -2.24 6.63
CA PRO A 33 -20.74 -1.79 5.79
C PRO A 33 -21.23 -0.38 6.16
N VAL A 34 -21.81 0.31 5.18
CA VAL A 34 -22.48 1.59 5.40
C VAL A 34 -23.79 1.35 6.17
N ASP A 35 -23.84 1.74 7.44
CA ASP A 35 -25.02 1.67 8.29
C ASP A 35 -25.62 3.07 8.46
N ILE A 36 -26.66 3.36 7.70
CA ILE A 36 -27.23 4.71 7.59
C ILE A 36 -28.21 4.96 8.74
N PRO A 37 -27.96 5.96 9.61
CA PRO A 37 -28.91 6.33 10.65
C PRO A 37 -30.27 6.74 10.08
N SER A 38 -31.35 6.35 10.75
CA SER A 38 -32.72 6.73 10.35
C SER A 38 -33.05 8.21 10.64
N ASN A 39 -32.33 8.84 11.57
CA ASN A 39 -32.50 10.25 11.89
C ASN A 39 -31.74 11.13 10.87
N GLU A 40 -32.41 12.12 10.29
CA GLU A 40 -31.89 12.98 9.23
C GLU A 40 -30.63 13.78 9.62
N ALA A 41 -30.59 14.32 10.84
CA ALA A 41 -29.43 15.06 11.34
C ALA A 41 -28.23 14.14 11.53
N GLN A 42 -28.45 12.96 12.14
CA GLN A 42 -27.42 11.94 12.34
C GLN A 42 -26.95 11.35 11.00
N ARG A 43 -27.84 11.19 10.03
CA ARG A 43 -27.54 10.70 8.69
C ARG A 43 -26.58 11.64 7.96
N THR A 44 -26.84 12.93 8.00
CA THR A 44 -26.00 13.93 7.31
C THR A 44 -24.59 13.95 7.90
N GLU A 45 -24.48 13.95 9.23
CA GLU A 45 -23.19 13.91 9.93
C GLU A 45 -22.44 12.60 9.67
N TYR A 46 -23.14 11.45 9.72
CA TYR A 46 -22.57 10.15 9.43
C TYR A 46 -22.02 10.05 8.01
N LEU A 47 -22.80 10.47 7.00
CA LEU A 47 -22.36 10.43 5.60
C LEU A 47 -21.15 11.34 5.37
N ALA A 48 -21.13 12.54 5.95
CA ALA A 48 -19.99 13.45 5.85
C ALA A 48 -18.73 12.85 6.48
N ALA A 49 -18.84 12.30 7.69
CA ALA A 49 -17.73 11.65 8.39
C ALA A 49 -17.22 10.42 7.63
N ARG A 50 -18.13 9.59 7.09
CA ARG A 50 -17.76 8.39 6.34
C ARG A 50 -17.07 8.75 5.02
N LYS A 51 -17.56 9.74 4.28
CA LYS A 51 -16.91 10.24 3.06
C LYS A 51 -15.49 10.76 3.33
N ASP A 52 -15.31 11.52 4.42
CA ASP A 52 -13.99 12.02 4.79
C ASP A 52 -13.04 10.87 5.19
N ALA A 53 -13.50 9.91 5.98
CA ALA A 53 -12.72 8.74 6.37
C ALA A 53 -12.27 7.91 5.14
N VAL A 54 -13.18 7.62 4.21
CA VAL A 54 -12.86 6.91 2.95
C VAL A 54 -11.83 7.68 2.12
N LYS A 55 -11.98 9.01 2.03
CA LYS A 55 -11.03 9.88 1.32
C LYS A 55 -9.63 9.88 1.96
N GLN A 56 -9.57 9.96 3.29
CA GLN A 56 -8.31 9.91 4.04
C GLN A 56 -7.62 8.56 3.86
N ALA A 57 -8.36 7.45 4.02
CA ALA A 57 -7.86 6.09 3.81
C ALA A 57 -7.29 5.90 2.39
N THR A 58 -8.06 6.31 1.37
CA THR A 58 -7.64 6.24 -0.03
C THR A 58 -6.34 7.01 -0.25
N SER A 59 -6.25 8.24 0.26
CA SER A 59 -5.06 9.09 0.09
C SER A 59 -3.81 8.50 0.78
N ALA A 60 -3.98 7.96 1.99
CA ALA A 60 -2.90 7.36 2.75
C ALA A 60 -2.37 6.07 2.10
N ILE A 61 -3.27 5.16 1.71
CA ILE A 61 -2.92 3.89 1.09
C ILE A 61 -2.26 4.13 -0.27
N THR A 62 -2.79 5.02 -1.11
CA THR A 62 -2.16 5.37 -2.40
C THR A 62 -0.74 5.88 -2.20
N LYS A 63 -0.53 6.83 -1.27
CA LYS A 63 0.79 7.39 -1.00
C LYS A 63 1.80 6.32 -0.56
N ASP A 64 1.40 5.44 0.35
CA ASP A 64 2.29 4.39 0.85
C ASP A 64 2.56 3.30 -0.20
N ARG A 65 1.57 2.98 -1.04
CA ARG A 65 1.70 2.08 -2.20
C ARG A 65 2.69 2.65 -3.22
N ASP A 66 2.51 3.91 -3.64
CA ASP A 66 3.41 4.56 -4.61
C ASP A 66 4.85 4.67 -4.06
N SER A 67 4.99 4.91 -2.75
CA SER A 67 6.29 4.89 -2.07
C SER A 67 6.92 3.50 -2.08
N LEU A 68 6.12 2.45 -1.97
CA LEU A 68 6.59 1.06 -2.03
C LEU A 68 7.04 0.67 -3.43
N GLU A 69 6.26 1.02 -4.46
CA GLU A 69 6.63 0.83 -5.87
C GLU A 69 7.97 1.51 -6.19
N THR A 70 8.14 2.76 -5.75
CA THR A 70 9.40 3.49 -5.92
C THR A 70 10.57 2.79 -5.22
N ALA A 71 10.35 2.24 -4.02
CA ALA A 71 11.39 1.51 -3.29
C ALA A 71 11.74 0.18 -3.98
N LEU A 72 10.74 -0.50 -4.53
CA LEU A 72 10.90 -1.75 -5.28
C LEU A 72 11.69 -1.52 -6.56
N ASP A 73 11.31 -0.54 -7.38
CA ASP A 73 12.05 -0.15 -8.59
C ASP A 73 13.52 0.14 -8.28
N ASN A 74 13.76 0.91 -7.22
CA ASN A 74 15.11 1.20 -6.76
C ASN A 74 15.89 -0.05 -6.33
N TYR A 75 15.25 -0.96 -5.60
CA TYR A 75 15.86 -2.21 -5.17
C TYR A 75 16.20 -3.11 -6.36
N THR A 76 15.26 -3.33 -7.27
CA THR A 76 15.44 -4.16 -8.47
C THR A 76 16.52 -3.60 -9.39
N LYS A 77 16.56 -2.28 -9.62
CA LYS A 77 17.64 -1.64 -10.39
C LYS A 77 19.02 -1.89 -9.79
N ALA A 78 19.13 -1.82 -8.46
CA ALA A 78 20.40 -2.08 -7.81
C ALA A 78 20.80 -3.55 -7.80
N ALA A 79 19.83 -4.47 -7.69
CA ALA A 79 20.08 -5.89 -7.84
C ALA A 79 20.59 -6.21 -9.25
N ASN A 80 19.90 -5.74 -10.29
CA ASN A 80 20.31 -5.95 -11.68
C ASN A 80 21.70 -5.38 -11.98
N ASN A 81 22.04 -4.21 -11.43
CA ASN A 81 23.37 -3.62 -11.59
C ASN A 81 24.45 -4.41 -10.84
N PHE A 82 24.10 -5.01 -9.70
CA PHE A 82 24.99 -5.91 -8.97
C PHE A 82 25.25 -7.19 -9.78
N ASP A 83 24.21 -7.70 -10.47
CA ASP A 83 24.27 -8.92 -11.31
C ASP A 83 25.21 -8.73 -12.51
N LEU A 84 25.25 -7.52 -13.08
CA LEU A 84 26.10 -7.20 -14.22
C LEU A 84 27.58 -7.02 -13.84
N GLN A 85 27.87 -6.67 -12.58
CA GLN A 85 29.24 -6.38 -12.12
C GLN A 85 29.93 -7.58 -11.46
N THR A 86 29.17 -8.55 -10.97
CA THR A 86 29.69 -9.69 -10.21
C THR A 86 28.91 -10.95 -10.57
N SER A 87 29.57 -12.10 -10.70
CA SER A 87 28.86 -13.38 -10.76
C SER A 87 28.22 -13.60 -9.38
N ILE A 88 26.92 -13.31 -9.29
CA ILE A 88 26.20 -13.35 -8.02
C ILE A 88 26.02 -14.81 -7.61
N PRO A 89 26.29 -15.16 -6.34
CA PRO A 89 25.86 -16.43 -5.75
C PRO A 89 24.34 -16.65 -5.91
N ASP A 90 23.92 -17.88 -6.25
CA ASP A 90 22.49 -18.19 -6.46
C ASP A 90 21.61 -17.85 -5.24
N GLU A 91 22.14 -18.00 -4.02
CA GLU A 91 21.46 -17.62 -2.78
C GLU A 91 21.02 -16.14 -2.75
N LEU A 92 21.83 -15.23 -3.30
CA LEU A 92 21.51 -13.81 -3.35
C LEU A 92 20.46 -13.48 -4.44
N LYS A 93 20.45 -14.24 -5.54
CA LYS A 93 19.40 -14.14 -6.56
C LYS A 93 18.05 -14.61 -6.01
N GLU A 94 18.04 -15.77 -5.35
CA GLU A 94 16.84 -16.31 -4.71
C GLU A 94 16.29 -15.35 -3.64
N GLY A 95 17.16 -14.79 -2.79
CA GLY A 95 16.77 -13.80 -1.79
C GLY A 95 16.18 -12.53 -2.40
N THR A 96 16.76 -12.06 -3.52
CA THR A 96 16.24 -10.89 -4.25
C THR A 96 14.87 -11.17 -4.83
N GLN A 97 14.69 -12.31 -5.51
CA GLN A 97 13.40 -12.69 -6.08
C GLN A 97 12.32 -12.84 -4.99
N LEU A 98 12.67 -13.44 -3.85
CA LEU A 98 11.76 -13.55 -2.72
C LEU A 98 11.30 -12.19 -2.20
N ASN A 99 12.22 -11.22 -2.08
CA ASN A 99 11.88 -9.86 -1.63
C ASN A 99 10.99 -9.12 -2.63
N VAL A 100 11.23 -9.31 -3.94
CA VAL A 100 10.38 -8.77 -5.00
C VAL A 100 8.97 -9.35 -4.89
N ASN A 101 8.84 -10.68 -4.84
CA ASN A 101 7.54 -11.35 -4.77
C ASN A 101 6.73 -10.91 -3.55
N LYS A 102 7.35 -10.89 -2.36
CA LYS A 102 6.69 -10.39 -1.13
C LYS A 102 6.25 -8.93 -1.23
N THR A 103 7.00 -8.11 -1.98
CA THR A 103 6.63 -6.72 -2.17
C THR A 103 5.41 -6.60 -3.09
N LEU A 104 5.37 -7.37 -4.18
CA LEU A 104 4.24 -7.41 -5.09
C LEU A 104 2.96 -7.84 -4.38
N GLU A 105 3.01 -8.87 -3.52
CA GLU A 105 1.86 -9.28 -2.69
C GLU A 105 1.30 -8.13 -1.82
N HIS A 106 2.17 -7.24 -1.32
CA HIS A 106 1.74 -6.08 -0.55
C HIS A 106 1.15 -4.97 -1.42
N ILE A 107 1.62 -4.82 -2.66
CA ILE A 107 1.05 -3.89 -3.65
C ILE A 107 -0.34 -4.40 -4.06
N ASP A 108 -0.47 -5.67 -4.44
CA ASP A 108 -1.74 -6.29 -4.83
C ASP A 108 -2.80 -6.11 -3.72
N LYS A 109 -2.42 -6.38 -2.46
CA LYS A 109 -3.32 -6.15 -1.32
C LYS A 109 -3.74 -4.67 -1.17
N ALA A 110 -2.84 -3.73 -1.47
CA ALA A 110 -3.20 -2.31 -1.42
C ALA A 110 -4.16 -1.92 -2.55
N GLU A 111 -3.98 -2.47 -3.74
CA GLU A 111 -4.88 -2.27 -4.88
C GLU A 111 -6.29 -2.84 -4.59
N ASP A 112 -6.38 -3.98 -3.91
CA ASP A 112 -7.66 -4.53 -3.44
C ASP A 112 -8.37 -3.57 -2.47
N TYR A 113 -7.64 -2.98 -1.52
CA TYR A 113 -8.21 -2.01 -0.57
C TYR A 113 -8.66 -0.74 -1.29
N LEU A 114 -7.87 -0.24 -2.23
CA LEU A 114 -8.21 0.95 -3.02
C LEU A 114 -9.45 0.72 -3.88
N SER A 115 -9.58 -0.46 -4.49
CA SER A 115 -10.76 -0.86 -5.26
C SER A 115 -12.03 -0.83 -4.40
N LYS A 116 -11.97 -1.42 -3.21
CA LYS A 116 -13.10 -1.42 -2.26
C LYS A 116 -13.46 -0.03 -1.75
N LEU A 117 -12.46 0.81 -1.47
CA LEU A 117 -12.70 2.20 -1.05
C LEU A 117 -13.33 3.03 -2.17
N LEU A 118 -12.96 2.76 -3.42
CA LEU A 118 -13.56 3.39 -4.60
C LEU A 118 -15.03 2.99 -4.74
N GLU A 119 -15.36 1.71 -4.58
CA GLU A 119 -16.74 1.22 -4.58
C GLU A 119 -17.56 1.90 -3.48
N MET A 120 -17.05 1.91 -2.23
CA MET A 120 -17.73 2.54 -1.10
C MET A 120 -17.95 4.04 -1.31
N ARG A 121 -16.98 4.74 -1.91
CA ARG A 121 -17.14 6.16 -2.25
C ARG A 121 -18.29 6.36 -3.24
N ASN A 122 -18.36 5.53 -4.28
CA ASN A 122 -19.42 5.64 -5.29
C ASN A 122 -20.80 5.32 -4.69
N GLU A 123 -20.89 4.37 -3.76
CA GLU A 123 -22.11 4.10 -3.00
C GLU A 123 -22.53 5.32 -2.17
N LEU A 124 -21.59 5.91 -1.41
CA LEU A 124 -21.86 7.10 -0.59
C LEU A 124 -22.25 8.34 -1.41
N ASP A 125 -21.77 8.45 -2.65
CA ASP A 125 -22.14 9.53 -3.57
C ASP A 125 -23.49 9.32 -4.27
N SER A 126 -24.02 8.09 -4.21
CA SER A 126 -25.34 7.74 -4.76
C SER A 126 -26.50 7.87 -3.75
N ILE A 127 -26.19 8.17 -2.48
CA ILE A 127 -27.14 8.38 -1.37
C ILE A 127 -27.56 9.85 -1.30
#